data_AF-A0A6J1BLI3-F1
#
_entry.id   AF-A0A6J1BLI3-F1
#
_cell.length_a   1.000
_cell.length_b   1.000
_cell.length_c   1.000
_cell.angle_alpha   90.00
_cell.angle_beta   90.00
_cell.angle_gamma   90.00
#
_symmetry.space_group_name_H-M   'P 1'
#
loop_
_entity.id
_entity.type
_entity.pdbx_description
1 polymer ?
#
loop_
_entity_poly.entity_id
_entity_poly.type
_entity_poly.pdbx_seq_one_letter_code
_entity_poly.pdbx_strand_id
1 'polypeptide(L)'
;MGTFVGHLVPGLALTFLGLWHTINNIRDYCLNGSTKFTIRFWYPFNGPLSRFKHLELIFILSFSLLAIFMQILDYPSLRFAFELDSFEHASMFLHLAIFAGFTLSAELTQSSEILSAVPGILVASVFGQELFLLHFHSADHVGLEGHYHWLLQLIVSVSLLAALAAMLLPTSFSTVLVLSISVVFQGCWFMNMGFMLWTPEFVPRGCIMQLAESSSDSMHGAVTCESHGADMRARALANLQFSWILSGILISTGLTCLKFSKKCSLGAQSTEYEQLHVKGSHVPVTIDSFKRADP
;
A
#
# COMPACT_ATOMS: atom_id res chain seq x y z
N MET A 1 1.49 22.83 6.28
CA MET A 1 0.08 22.69 6.73
C MET A 1 -0.70 21.90 5.69
N GLY A 2 -1.32 20.80 6.09
CA GLY A 2 -2.03 19.94 5.16
C GLY A 2 -3.33 20.57 4.63
N THR A 3 -3.76 20.11 3.44
CA THR A 3 -5.05 20.48 2.84
C THR A 3 -5.92 19.24 2.68
N PHE A 4 -7.23 19.42 2.53
CA PHE A 4 -8.14 18.31 2.21
C PHE A 4 -7.65 17.49 1.00
N VAL A 5 -7.32 18.19 -0.09
CA VAL A 5 -6.84 17.56 -1.34
C VAL A 5 -5.47 16.90 -1.14
N GLY A 6 -4.58 17.55 -0.38
CA GLY A 6 -3.26 17.03 -0.01
C GLY A 6 -3.32 15.72 0.79
N HIS A 7 -4.43 15.46 1.50
CA HIS A 7 -4.66 14.18 2.18
C HIS A 7 -5.41 13.17 1.30
N LEU A 8 -6.44 13.62 0.58
CA LEU A 8 -7.30 12.75 -0.23
C LEU A 8 -6.53 12.09 -1.38
N VAL A 9 -5.72 12.85 -2.13
CA VAL A 9 -5.05 12.36 -3.33
C VAL A 9 -3.98 11.31 -3.01
N PRO A 10 -3.02 11.55 -2.08
CA PRO A 10 -2.10 10.50 -1.64
C PRO A 10 -2.81 9.33 -0.97
N GLY A 11 -3.88 9.61 -0.21
CA GLY A 11 -4.70 8.57 0.44
C GLY A 11 -5.31 7.58 -0.55
N LEU A 12 -5.88 8.09 -1.66
CA LEU A 12 -6.40 7.25 -2.75
C LEU A 12 -5.27 6.46 -3.43
N ALA A 13 -4.14 7.12 -3.75
CA ALA A 13 -3.01 6.47 -4.41
C ALA A 13 -2.46 5.29 -3.58
N LEU A 14 -2.23 5.51 -2.28
CA LEU A 14 -1.77 4.47 -1.35
C LEU A 14 -2.80 3.36 -1.17
N THR A 15 -4.09 3.69 -1.09
CA THR A 15 -5.16 2.69 -0.96
C THR A 15 -5.20 1.76 -2.18
N PHE A 16 -5.18 2.33 -3.39
CA PHE A 16 -5.19 1.52 -4.62
C PHE A 16 -3.89 0.70 -4.77
N LEU A 17 -2.73 1.30 -4.46
CA LEU A 17 -1.45 0.59 -4.49
C LEU A 17 -1.45 -0.57 -3.49
N GLY A 18 -1.86 -0.33 -2.24
CA GLY A 18 -1.94 -1.36 -1.21
C GLY A 18 -2.91 -2.48 -1.56
N LEU A 19 -4.08 -2.17 -2.15
CA LEU A 19 -5.04 -3.17 -2.60
C LEU A 19 -4.48 -4.00 -3.77
N TRP A 20 -3.83 -3.33 -4.73
CA TRP A 20 -3.15 -3.97 -5.85
C TRP A 20 -2.10 -4.97 -5.35
N HIS A 21 -1.27 -4.57 -4.39
CA HIS A 21 -0.28 -5.44 -3.76
C HIS A 21 -0.94 -6.57 -2.96
N THR A 22 -1.95 -6.27 -2.13
CA THR A 22 -2.66 -7.28 -1.33
C THR A 22 -3.23 -8.40 -2.21
N ILE A 23 -3.92 -8.04 -3.29
CA ILE A 23 -4.53 -9.01 -4.21
C ILE A 23 -3.46 -9.82 -4.93
N ASN A 24 -2.39 -9.18 -5.42
CA ASN A 24 -1.33 -9.88 -6.14
C ASN A 24 -0.47 -10.76 -5.24
N ASN A 25 -0.18 -10.34 -4.00
CA ASN A 25 0.48 -11.17 -3.00
C ASN A 25 -0.33 -12.45 -2.72
N ILE A 26 -1.63 -12.31 -2.47
CA ILE A 26 -2.52 -13.45 -2.22
C ILE A 26 -2.56 -14.37 -3.44
N ARG A 27 -2.72 -13.80 -4.65
CA ARG A 27 -2.77 -14.56 -5.90
C ARG A 27 -1.47 -15.33 -6.14
N ASP A 28 -0.33 -14.66 -6.00
CA ASP A 28 0.99 -15.24 -6.24
C ASP A 28 1.28 -16.38 -5.24
N TYR A 29 0.98 -16.16 -3.96
CA TYR A 29 1.10 -17.20 -2.94
C TYR A 29 0.21 -18.41 -3.23
N CYS A 30 -1.03 -18.20 -3.67
CA CYS A 30 -1.92 -19.30 -3.99
C CYS A 30 -1.49 -20.09 -5.25
N LEU A 31 -0.84 -19.45 -6.23
CA LEU A 31 -0.36 -20.09 -7.45
C LEU A 31 0.95 -20.85 -7.25
N ASN A 32 1.89 -20.26 -6.51
CA ASN A 32 3.23 -20.83 -6.32
C ASN A 32 3.30 -21.77 -5.11
N GLY A 33 2.39 -21.62 -4.15
CA GLY A 33 2.42 -22.36 -2.89
C GLY A 33 3.53 -21.90 -1.94
N SER A 34 3.54 -22.47 -0.73
CA SER A 34 4.47 -22.06 0.33
C SER A 34 5.95 -22.34 0.04
N THR A 35 6.26 -23.25 -0.88
CA THR A 35 7.64 -23.70 -1.16
C THR A 35 8.34 -22.90 -2.25
N LYS A 36 7.60 -22.23 -3.13
CA LYS A 36 8.16 -21.47 -4.27
C LYS A 36 7.83 -19.97 -4.23
N PHE A 37 7.11 -19.52 -3.21
CA PHE A 37 6.76 -18.12 -3.07
C PHE A 37 7.99 -17.27 -2.76
N THR A 38 8.12 -16.17 -3.51
CA THR A 38 9.14 -15.14 -3.28
C THR A 38 8.47 -13.78 -3.33
N ILE A 39 8.81 -12.92 -2.37
CA ILE A 39 8.29 -11.57 -2.25
C ILE A 39 8.68 -10.74 -3.47
N ARG A 40 7.73 -9.92 -3.94
CA ARG A 40 7.94 -8.90 -4.97
C ARG A 40 7.53 -7.54 -4.42
N PHE A 41 8.34 -6.54 -4.67
CA PHE A 41 8.05 -5.15 -4.28
C PHE A 41 7.30 -4.36 -5.35
N TRP A 42 7.00 -4.99 -6.48
CA TRP A 42 6.15 -4.46 -7.55
C TRP A 42 5.55 -5.61 -8.36
N TYR A 43 4.40 -5.38 -9.01
CA TYR A 43 3.72 -6.39 -9.82
C TYR A 43 3.49 -5.93 -11.26
N PRO A 44 3.73 -6.81 -12.26
CA PRO A 44 3.46 -6.47 -13.64
C PRO A 44 1.95 -6.43 -13.93
N PHE A 45 1.54 -5.45 -14.74
CA PHE A 45 0.17 -5.39 -15.24
C PHE A 45 -0.01 -6.35 -16.43
N ASN A 46 -0.61 -7.52 -16.17
CA ASN A 46 -0.79 -8.60 -17.16
C ASN A 46 -2.05 -8.41 -18.03
N GLY A 47 -2.24 -7.22 -18.60
CA GLY A 47 -3.32 -6.93 -19.55
C GLY A 47 -3.04 -7.43 -20.98
N PRO A 48 -4.02 -7.33 -21.90
CA PRO A 48 -3.86 -7.75 -23.30
C PRO A 48 -2.79 -6.94 -24.07
N LEU A 49 -2.35 -5.81 -23.51
CA LEU A 49 -1.32 -4.93 -24.07
C LEU A 49 -0.04 -5.05 -23.24
N SER A 50 0.92 -5.85 -23.71
CA SER A 50 2.23 -6.08 -23.06
C SER A 50 3.05 -4.81 -22.83
N ARG A 51 2.77 -3.73 -23.57
CA ARG A 51 3.38 -2.39 -23.39
C ARG A 51 3.16 -1.80 -22.00
N PHE A 52 2.16 -2.28 -21.27
CA PHE A 52 1.79 -1.78 -19.94
C PHE A 52 2.38 -2.59 -18.79
N LYS A 53 3.32 -3.50 -19.06
CA LYS A 53 3.94 -4.35 -18.02
C LYS A 53 4.39 -3.56 -16.79
N HIS A 54 5.03 -2.40 -16.97
CA HIS A 54 5.62 -1.59 -15.90
C HIS A 54 4.74 -0.45 -15.39
N LEU A 55 3.41 -0.51 -15.61
CA LEU A 55 2.49 0.57 -15.26
C LEU A 55 2.57 1.01 -13.79
N GLU A 56 2.70 0.08 -12.86
CA GLU A 56 2.81 0.39 -11.44
C GLU A 56 4.00 1.32 -11.16
N LEU A 57 5.20 0.93 -11.62
CA LEU A 57 6.43 1.71 -11.43
C LEU A 57 6.37 3.07 -12.14
N ILE A 58 5.81 3.10 -13.37
CA ILE A 58 5.64 4.35 -14.13
C ILE A 58 4.69 5.30 -13.41
N PHE A 59 3.59 4.78 -12.86
CA PHE A 59 2.62 5.57 -12.11
C PHE A 59 3.24 6.12 -10.83
N ILE A 60 3.93 5.28 -10.04
CA ILE A 60 4.63 5.71 -8.82
C ILE A 60 5.66 6.80 -9.15
N LEU A 61 6.49 6.60 -10.17
CA LEU A 61 7.51 7.57 -10.58
C LEU A 61 6.88 8.89 -11.03
N SER A 62 5.88 8.82 -11.91
CA SER A 62 5.20 10.00 -12.46
C SER A 62 4.46 10.78 -11.37
N PHE A 63 3.77 10.09 -10.47
CA PHE A 63 3.12 10.70 -9.30
C PHE A 63 4.13 11.38 -8.39
N SER A 64 5.25 10.72 -8.10
CA SER A 64 6.30 11.27 -7.23
C SER A 64 6.94 12.53 -7.83
N LEU A 65 7.29 12.51 -9.12
CA LEU A 65 7.85 13.66 -9.81
C LEU A 65 6.88 14.83 -9.89
N LEU A 66 5.60 14.56 -10.16
CA LEU A 66 4.55 15.58 -10.15
C LEU A 66 4.38 16.17 -8.75
N ALA A 67 4.37 15.35 -7.71
CA ALA A 67 4.23 15.82 -6.33
C ALA A 67 5.41 16.69 -5.90
N ILE A 68 6.65 16.30 -6.22
CA ILE A 68 7.85 17.13 -6.00
C ILE A 68 7.71 18.48 -6.72
N PHE A 69 7.29 18.45 -7.98
CA PHE A 69 7.10 19.67 -8.77
C PHE A 69 6.05 20.60 -8.14
N MET A 70 4.89 20.06 -7.73
CA MET A 70 3.81 20.84 -7.11
C MET A 70 4.17 21.36 -5.72
N GLN A 71 5.10 20.71 -5.02
CA GLN A 71 5.55 21.16 -3.71
C GLN A 71 6.62 22.25 -3.81
N ILE A 72 7.47 22.20 -4.85
CA ILE A 72 8.54 23.18 -5.07
C ILE A 72 8.01 24.44 -5.80
N LEU A 73 6.94 24.31 -6.60
CA LEU A 73 6.38 25.42 -7.37
C LEU A 73 4.99 25.82 -6.86
N ASP A 74 4.87 27.05 -6.39
CA ASP A 74 3.61 27.66 -6.00
C ASP A 74 2.74 27.97 -7.21
N TYR A 75 1.84 27.06 -7.56
CA TYR A 75 0.80 27.29 -8.56
C TYR A 75 -0.33 28.17 -7.97
N PRO A 76 -0.87 29.18 -8.70
CA PRO A 76 -0.64 29.51 -10.12
C PRO A 76 0.50 30.51 -10.37
N SER A 77 1.16 31.01 -9.33
CA SER A 77 2.17 32.06 -9.46
C SER A 77 3.50 31.61 -10.09
N LEU A 78 3.72 30.29 -10.18
CA LEU A 78 4.95 29.63 -10.68
C LEU A 78 6.23 30.17 -10.02
N ARG A 79 6.15 30.50 -8.73
CA ARG A 79 7.30 30.88 -7.92
C ARG A 79 7.83 29.68 -7.14
N PHE A 80 9.11 29.70 -6.82
CA PHE A 80 9.69 28.68 -5.96
C PHE A 80 9.21 28.89 -4.52
N ALA A 81 8.50 27.90 -3.99
CA ALA A 81 8.07 27.83 -2.61
C ALA A 81 9.28 27.45 -1.75
N PHE A 82 10.05 28.44 -1.29
CA PHE A 82 11.20 28.20 -0.40
C PHE A 82 10.78 27.99 1.06
N GLU A 83 9.69 27.26 1.27
CA GLU A 83 9.17 26.92 2.60
C GLU A 83 9.74 25.58 3.06
N LEU A 84 10.12 25.48 4.34
CA LEU A 84 10.75 24.28 4.89
C LEU A 84 9.82 23.05 4.76
N ASP A 85 8.53 23.26 5.06
CA ASP A 85 7.45 22.28 4.90
C ASP A 85 7.40 21.71 3.48
N SER A 86 7.65 22.55 2.48
CA SER A 86 7.69 22.12 1.08
C SER A 86 8.87 21.20 0.79
N PHE A 87 10.04 21.47 1.35
CA PHE A 87 11.18 20.58 1.16
C PHE A 87 11.01 19.25 1.92
N GLU A 88 10.35 19.25 3.07
CA GLU A 88 10.03 18.03 3.81
C GLU A 88 9.11 17.13 2.99
N HIS A 89 7.99 17.66 2.49
CA HIS A 89 7.06 16.93 1.64
C HIS A 89 7.73 16.45 0.33
N ALA A 90 8.51 17.31 -0.33
CA ALA A 90 9.24 16.94 -1.55
C ALA A 90 10.27 15.82 -1.27
N SER A 91 10.91 15.82 -0.10
CA SER A 91 11.85 14.78 0.32
C SER A 91 11.17 13.41 0.48
N MET A 92 9.95 13.36 1.02
CA MET A 92 9.19 12.10 1.07
C MET A 92 8.99 11.51 -0.33
N PHE A 93 8.55 12.33 -1.29
CA PHE A 93 8.33 11.89 -2.68
C PHE A 93 9.63 11.56 -3.41
N LEU A 94 10.76 12.19 -3.04
CA LEU A 94 12.08 11.88 -3.61
C LEU A 94 12.47 10.42 -3.36
N HIS A 95 12.29 9.91 -2.14
CA HIS A 95 12.59 8.51 -1.83
C HIS A 95 11.72 7.54 -2.65
N LEU A 96 10.45 7.89 -2.86
CA LEU A 96 9.54 7.10 -3.68
C LEU A 96 9.94 7.13 -5.17
N ALA A 97 10.40 8.29 -5.68
CA ALA A 97 10.93 8.44 -7.02
C ALA A 97 12.23 7.63 -7.22
N ILE A 98 13.13 7.62 -6.23
CA ILE A 98 14.36 6.81 -6.25
C ILE A 98 14.01 5.32 -6.31
N PHE A 99 13.10 4.84 -5.46
CA PHE A 99 12.62 3.46 -5.49
C PHE A 99 12.07 3.07 -6.87
N ALA A 100 11.12 3.85 -7.38
CA ALA A 100 10.45 3.53 -8.63
C ALA A 100 11.38 3.63 -9.84
N GLY A 101 12.19 4.70 -9.92
CA GLY A 101 13.15 4.92 -10.99
C GLY A 101 14.25 3.85 -11.04
N PHE A 102 14.78 3.46 -9.87
CA PHE A 102 15.75 2.38 -9.77
C PHE A 102 15.15 1.04 -10.19
N THR A 103 14.00 0.67 -9.63
CA THR A 103 13.36 -0.63 -9.91
C THR A 103 12.95 -0.72 -11.39
N LEU A 104 12.45 0.37 -11.97
CA LEU A 104 12.13 0.45 -13.40
C LEU A 104 13.39 0.30 -14.26
N SER A 105 14.49 0.96 -13.90
CA SER A 105 15.76 0.86 -14.62
C SER A 105 16.33 -0.56 -14.56
N ALA A 106 16.26 -1.22 -13.40
CA ALA A 106 16.71 -2.60 -13.24
C ALA A 106 15.90 -3.58 -14.12
N GLU A 107 14.60 -3.37 -14.26
CA GLU A 107 13.73 -4.16 -15.15
C GLU A 107 14.03 -3.91 -16.64
N LEU A 108 14.21 -2.65 -17.04
CA LEU A 108 14.52 -2.30 -18.43
C LEU A 108 15.89 -2.78 -18.89
N THR A 109 16.86 -2.84 -17.96
CA THR A 109 18.21 -3.35 -18.20
C THR A 109 18.34 -4.86 -17.97
N GLN A 110 17.24 -5.56 -17.67
CA GLN A 110 17.21 -7.00 -17.37
C GLN A 110 18.16 -7.42 -16.23
N SER A 111 18.45 -6.51 -15.30
CA SER A 111 19.36 -6.72 -14.17
C SER A 111 18.62 -7.06 -12.87
N SER A 112 17.30 -7.30 -12.93
CA SER A 112 16.45 -7.50 -11.75
C SER A 112 16.78 -8.74 -10.93
N GLU A 113 17.35 -9.79 -11.53
CA GLU A 113 17.80 -10.98 -10.79
C GLU A 113 19.00 -10.66 -9.88
N ILE A 114 20.02 -10.00 -10.44
CA ILE A 114 21.26 -9.61 -9.73
C ILE A 114 20.93 -8.59 -8.63
N LEU A 115 19.98 -7.70 -8.91
CA LEU A 115 19.68 -6.54 -8.07
C LEU A 115 18.40 -6.71 -7.24
N SER A 116 17.94 -7.95 -7.09
CA SER A 116 16.66 -8.33 -6.46
C SER A 116 16.52 -7.86 -5.01
N ALA A 117 17.61 -7.69 -4.28
CA ALA A 117 17.60 -7.21 -2.89
C ALA A 117 17.42 -5.69 -2.75
N VAL A 118 17.84 -4.90 -3.74
CA VAL A 118 17.89 -3.43 -3.61
C VAL A 118 16.51 -2.77 -3.53
N PRO A 119 15.48 -3.20 -4.30
CA PRO A 119 14.13 -2.67 -4.14
C PRO A 119 13.61 -2.76 -2.70
N GLY A 120 13.90 -3.85 -1.97
CA GLY A 120 13.49 -4.00 -0.57
C GLY A 120 14.14 -2.96 0.37
N ILE A 121 15.42 -2.67 0.16
CA ILE A 121 16.14 -1.61 0.91
C ILE A 121 15.53 -0.24 0.62
N LEU A 122 15.23 0.04 -0.65
CA LEU A 122 14.63 1.31 -1.06
C LEU A 122 13.22 1.47 -0.51
N VAL A 123 12.38 0.43 -0.49
CA VAL A 123 11.06 0.45 0.15
C VAL A 123 11.17 0.69 1.66
N ALA A 124 12.11 0.02 2.35
CA ALA A 124 12.35 0.28 3.76
C ALA A 124 12.80 1.74 4.01
N SER A 125 13.63 2.29 3.11
CA SER A 125 14.03 3.70 3.17
C SER A 125 12.86 4.66 2.95
N VAL A 126 11.89 4.35 2.08
CA VAL A 126 10.68 5.16 1.89
C VAL A 126 9.92 5.29 3.21
N PHE A 127 9.59 4.19 3.87
CA PHE A 127 8.87 4.24 5.15
C PHE A 127 9.71 4.82 6.29
N GLY A 128 11.03 4.58 6.28
CA GLY A 128 11.94 5.17 7.27
C GLY A 128 11.99 6.69 7.16
N GLN A 129 12.07 7.22 5.94
CA GLN A 129 12.07 8.66 5.70
C GLN A 129 10.70 9.28 5.98
N GLU A 130 9.62 8.61 5.58
CA GLU A 130 8.25 9.03 5.91
C GLU A 130 8.07 9.14 7.42
N LEU A 131 8.46 8.12 8.19
CA LEU A 131 8.35 8.14 9.65
C LEU A 131 9.21 9.24 10.27
N PHE A 132 10.45 9.40 9.81
CA PHE A 132 11.36 10.44 10.30
C PHE A 132 10.75 11.83 10.10
N LEU A 133 10.30 12.15 8.90
CA LEU A 133 9.73 13.46 8.59
C LEU A 133 8.39 13.66 9.28
N LEU A 134 7.51 12.66 9.31
CA LEU A 134 6.24 12.76 10.04
C LEU A 134 6.44 12.94 11.54
N HIS A 135 7.49 12.37 12.13
CA HIS A 135 7.76 12.55 13.56
C HIS A 135 8.07 14.00 13.90
N PHE A 136 8.96 14.62 13.13
CA PHE A 136 9.33 16.03 13.34
C PHE A 136 8.25 16.99 12.87
N HIS A 137 7.56 16.70 11.76
CA HIS A 137 6.42 17.49 11.28
C HIS A 137 5.23 17.43 12.25
N SER A 138 4.89 16.24 12.75
CA SER A 138 3.79 16.07 13.71
C SER A 138 4.10 16.63 15.09
N ALA A 139 5.37 16.86 15.45
CA ALA A 139 5.73 17.45 16.73
C ALA A 139 5.23 18.90 16.84
N ASP A 140 4.94 19.56 15.71
CA ASP A 140 4.46 20.94 15.67
C ASP A 140 2.94 21.06 15.87
N HIS A 141 2.19 19.96 15.78
CA HIS A 141 0.73 19.95 15.92
C HIS A 141 0.29 19.56 17.33
N VAL A 142 -0.26 20.51 18.09
CA VAL A 142 -0.90 20.26 19.38
C VAL A 142 -2.40 19.99 19.18
N GLY A 143 -3.00 19.14 20.02
CA GLY A 143 -4.45 18.90 20.00
C GLY A 143 -4.86 17.71 19.15
N LEU A 144 -6.00 17.83 18.46
CA LEU A 144 -6.63 16.72 17.73
C LEU A 144 -5.83 16.33 16.48
N GLU A 145 -5.36 17.29 15.69
CA GLU A 145 -4.54 17.02 14.50
C GLU A 145 -3.29 16.21 14.85
N GLY A 146 -2.54 16.63 15.88
CA GLY A 146 -1.39 15.87 16.38
C GLY A 146 -1.74 14.45 16.81
N HIS A 147 -2.94 14.21 17.36
CA HIS A 147 -3.42 12.86 17.67
C HIS A 147 -3.59 11.99 16.42
N TYR A 148 -4.15 12.56 15.34
CA TYR A 148 -4.32 11.85 14.07
C TYR A 148 -2.98 11.53 13.42
N HIS A 149 -2.02 12.47 13.45
CA HIS A 149 -0.67 12.23 12.93
C HIS A 149 0.13 11.24 13.79
N TRP A 150 -0.06 11.23 15.11
CA TRP A 150 0.53 10.20 15.97
C TRP A 150 0.03 8.80 15.61
N LEU A 151 -1.27 8.65 15.36
CA LEU A 151 -1.85 7.39 14.86
C LEU A 151 -1.30 7.02 13.47
N LEU A 152 -1.09 8.01 12.58
CA LEU A 152 -0.44 7.77 11.28
C LEU A 152 1.00 7.24 11.46
N GLN A 153 1.80 7.82 12.36
CA GLN A 153 3.16 7.36 12.67
C GLN A 153 3.18 5.90 13.13
N LEU A 154 2.15 5.46 13.88
CA LEU A 154 2.01 4.06 14.28
C LEU A 154 1.84 3.15 13.05
N ILE A 155 1.00 3.54 12.08
CA ILE A 155 0.80 2.77 10.83
C ILE A 155 2.11 2.71 10.04
N VAL A 156 2.77 3.84 9.85
CA VAL A 156 4.04 3.92 9.10
C VAL A 156 5.14 3.11 9.78
N SER A 157 5.18 3.09 11.12
CA SER A 157 6.10 2.24 11.89
C SER A 157 5.86 0.75 11.62
N VAL A 158 4.59 0.32 11.56
CA VAL A 158 4.25 -1.06 11.17
C VAL A 158 4.67 -1.35 9.72
N SER A 159 4.46 -0.41 8.80
CA SER A 159 4.91 -0.53 7.41
C SER A 159 6.44 -0.68 7.32
N LEU A 160 7.20 0.12 8.05
CA LEU A 160 8.66 0.04 8.11
C LEU A 160 9.13 -1.33 8.64
N LEU A 161 8.57 -1.77 9.76
CA LEU A 161 8.92 -3.08 10.34
C LEU A 161 8.57 -4.23 9.38
N ALA A 162 7.42 -4.16 8.72
CA ALA A 162 7.01 -5.15 7.73
C ALA A 162 7.90 -5.13 6.48
N ALA A 163 8.34 -3.96 6.01
CA ALA A 163 9.28 -3.82 4.89
C ALA A 163 10.67 -4.39 5.23
N LEU A 164 11.19 -4.09 6.42
CA LEU A 164 12.43 -4.68 6.91
C LEU A 164 12.31 -6.20 7.04
N ALA A 165 11.21 -6.70 7.59
CA ALA A 165 10.97 -8.14 7.71
C ALA A 165 10.82 -8.82 6.33
N ALA A 166 10.16 -8.18 5.37
CA ALA A 166 10.04 -8.67 3.99
C ALA A 166 11.40 -8.75 3.28
N MET A 167 12.27 -7.77 3.52
CA MET A 167 13.64 -7.77 3.02
C MET A 167 14.48 -8.90 3.62
N LEU A 168 14.38 -9.12 4.94
CA LEU A 168 15.15 -10.15 5.65
C LEU A 168 14.60 -11.57 5.46
N LEU A 169 13.30 -11.71 5.18
CA LEU A 169 12.59 -12.97 5.01
C LEU A 169 11.88 -13.00 3.65
N PRO A 170 12.62 -13.12 2.53
CA PRO A 170 12.10 -12.96 1.17
C PRO A 170 11.09 -14.01 0.73
N THR A 171 10.83 -15.05 1.53
CA THR A 171 9.85 -16.12 1.27
C THR A 171 8.64 -16.07 2.20
N SER A 172 8.58 -15.08 3.12
CA SER A 172 7.50 -15.00 4.10
C SER A 172 6.28 -14.28 3.51
N PHE A 173 5.21 -15.03 3.26
CA PHE A 173 3.94 -14.45 2.82
C PHE A 173 3.35 -13.47 3.85
N SER A 174 3.50 -13.77 5.14
CA SER A 174 2.94 -12.94 6.21
C SER A 174 3.56 -11.54 6.24
N THR A 175 4.86 -11.40 6.01
CA THR A 175 5.53 -10.09 6.10
C THR A 175 5.08 -9.17 4.98
N VAL A 176 5.03 -9.66 3.73
CA VAL A 176 4.55 -8.87 2.59
C VAL A 176 3.04 -8.61 2.64
N LEU A 177 2.26 -9.54 3.19
CA LEU A 177 0.83 -9.33 3.39
C LEU A 177 0.60 -8.21 4.41
N VAL A 178 1.27 -8.24 5.55
CA VAL A 178 1.21 -7.17 6.57
C VAL A 178 1.63 -5.83 5.96
N LEU A 179 2.72 -5.80 5.18
CA LEU A 179 3.16 -4.60 4.48
C LEU A 179 2.09 -4.04 3.54
N SER A 180 1.48 -4.89 2.71
CA SER A 180 0.43 -4.43 1.79
C SER A 180 -0.84 -3.96 2.52
N ILE A 181 -1.23 -4.62 3.62
CA ILE A 181 -2.35 -4.21 4.48
C ILE A 181 -2.05 -2.87 5.16
N SER A 182 -0.83 -2.66 5.65
CA SER A 182 -0.46 -1.41 6.32
C SER A 182 -0.44 -0.24 5.34
N VAL A 183 -0.04 -0.46 4.08
CA VAL A 183 -0.14 0.55 3.01
C VAL A 183 -1.60 0.90 2.68
N VAL A 184 -2.51 -0.10 2.60
CA VAL A 184 -3.95 0.18 2.48
C VAL A 184 -4.44 1.01 3.66
N PHE A 185 -4.02 0.66 4.87
CA PHE A 185 -4.44 1.34 6.08
C PHE A 185 -3.95 2.78 6.12
N GLN A 186 -2.70 3.02 5.73
CA GLN A 186 -2.11 4.35 5.59
C GLN A 186 -2.93 5.20 4.62
N GLY A 187 -3.26 4.66 3.44
CA GLY A 187 -4.11 5.34 2.47
C GLY A 187 -5.51 5.68 2.99
N CYS A 188 -6.18 4.72 3.63
CA CYS A 188 -7.50 4.93 4.25
C CYS A 188 -7.44 5.97 5.38
N TRP A 189 -6.37 5.95 6.17
CA TRP A 189 -6.17 6.89 7.26
C TRP A 189 -5.93 8.31 6.76
N PHE A 190 -5.12 8.49 5.70
CA PHE A 190 -4.96 9.78 5.02
C PHE A 190 -6.30 10.35 4.56
N MET A 191 -7.13 9.55 3.88
CA MET A 191 -8.46 10.00 3.48
C MET A 191 -9.33 10.37 4.69
N ASN A 192 -9.32 9.55 5.75
CA ASN A 192 -10.06 9.82 6.98
C ASN A 192 -9.62 11.14 7.64
N MET A 193 -8.31 11.39 7.76
CA MET A 193 -7.78 12.66 8.26
C MET A 193 -8.27 13.85 7.43
N GLY A 194 -8.22 13.74 6.10
CA GLY A 194 -8.73 14.75 5.18
C GLY A 194 -10.18 15.14 5.52
N PHE A 195 -11.08 14.16 5.62
CA PHE A 195 -12.48 14.42 5.96
C PHE A 195 -12.65 14.95 7.39
N MET A 196 -12.02 14.33 8.39
CA MET A 196 -12.27 14.63 9.80
C MET A 196 -11.70 15.98 10.26
N LEU A 197 -10.62 16.44 9.63
CA LEU A 197 -9.92 17.68 10.02
C LEU A 197 -10.21 18.86 9.09
N TRP A 198 -10.55 18.62 7.81
CA TRP A 198 -10.78 19.69 6.82
C TRP A 198 -12.20 19.74 6.24
N THR A 199 -13.17 19.05 6.84
CA THR A 199 -14.59 19.17 6.47
C THR A 199 -15.44 19.56 7.69
N PRO A 200 -16.11 20.74 7.68
CA PRO A 200 -16.85 21.25 8.84
C PRO A 200 -17.91 20.28 9.41
N GLU A 201 -18.57 19.51 8.54
CA GLU A 201 -19.66 18.60 8.92
C GLU A 201 -19.19 17.41 9.76
N PHE A 202 -17.90 17.05 9.68
CA PHE A 202 -17.30 15.92 10.40
C PHE A 202 -16.58 16.34 11.67
N VAL A 203 -16.53 17.64 11.99
CA VAL A 203 -15.88 18.14 13.20
C VAL A 203 -16.62 17.65 14.46
N PRO A 204 -15.91 17.04 15.43
CA PRO A 204 -16.51 16.59 16.66
C PRO A 204 -17.19 17.73 17.43
N ARG A 205 -18.31 17.41 18.10
CA ARG A 205 -19.03 18.39 18.94
C ARG A 205 -18.08 19.08 19.92
N GLY A 206 -18.26 20.39 20.13
CA GLY A 206 -17.41 21.18 21.04
C GLY A 206 -15.99 21.43 20.52
N CYS A 207 -15.74 21.15 19.25
CA CYS A 207 -14.54 21.55 18.54
C CYS A 207 -14.91 22.39 17.31
N ILE A 208 -13.99 23.25 16.90
CA ILE A 208 -14.14 24.21 15.81
C ILE A 208 -12.97 24.02 14.85
N MET A 209 -13.28 23.96 13.56
CA MET A 209 -12.28 23.97 12.50
C MET A 209 -11.73 25.39 12.33
N GLN A 210 -10.42 25.55 12.38
CA GLN A 210 -9.77 26.83 12.09
C GLN A 210 -9.53 26.91 10.58
N LEU A 211 -10.18 27.87 9.91
CA LEU A 211 -9.82 28.20 8.53
C LEU A 211 -8.54 29.03 8.53
N ALA A 212 -7.64 28.74 7.59
CA ALA A 212 -6.29 29.31 7.47
C ALA A 212 -6.20 30.86 7.38
N GLU A 213 -7.32 31.59 7.36
CA GLU A 213 -7.35 33.06 7.37
C GLU A 213 -7.14 33.68 8.76
N SER A 214 -7.16 32.92 9.86
CA SER A 214 -7.17 33.49 11.23
C SER A 214 -5.93 33.32 12.10
N SER A 215 -4.85 32.65 11.65
CA SER A 215 -3.70 32.36 12.53
C SER A 215 -2.36 32.69 11.89
N SER A 216 -1.83 33.87 12.23
CA SER A 216 -0.41 34.22 12.06
C SER A 216 0.52 33.47 13.01
N ASP A 217 -0.02 32.66 13.93
CA ASP A 217 0.74 31.84 14.86
C ASP A 217 0.62 30.35 14.48
N SER A 218 1.70 29.83 13.92
CA SER A 218 1.90 28.50 13.32
C SER A 218 1.79 27.30 14.30
N MET A 219 1.15 27.45 15.45
CA MET A 219 1.16 26.47 16.54
C MET A 219 -0.21 25.87 16.88
N HIS A 220 -1.28 26.30 16.21
CA HIS A 220 -2.63 25.78 16.42
C HIS A 220 -3.03 24.85 15.27
N GLY A 221 -3.41 23.62 15.60
CA GLY A 221 -3.81 22.63 14.61
C GLY A 221 -5.15 22.94 13.93
N ALA A 222 -5.44 22.24 12.83
CA ALA A 222 -6.61 22.44 11.97
C ALA A 222 -7.98 22.42 12.70
N VAL A 223 -8.05 21.71 13.83
CA VAL A 223 -9.23 21.65 14.70
C VAL A 223 -8.83 21.94 16.14
N THR A 224 -9.54 22.88 16.76
CA THR A 224 -9.36 23.24 18.17
C THR A 224 -10.61 22.95 18.97
N CYS A 225 -10.46 22.40 20.18
CA CYS A 225 -11.57 22.04 21.05
C CYS A 225 -11.71 23.03 22.21
N GLU A 226 -12.95 23.46 22.48
CA GLU A 226 -13.24 24.53 23.45
C GLU A 226 -13.05 24.07 24.91
N SER A 227 -13.10 22.77 25.16
CA SER A 227 -12.98 22.19 26.49
C SER A 227 -12.18 20.90 26.48
N HIS A 228 -11.55 20.59 27.62
CA HIS A 228 -10.83 19.33 27.82
C HIS A 228 -11.74 18.09 27.59
N GLY A 229 -13.02 18.17 27.97
CA GLY A 229 -13.98 17.09 27.72
C GLY A 229 -14.28 16.87 26.23
N ALA A 230 -14.31 17.94 25.44
CA ALA A 230 -14.48 17.85 23.98
C ALA A 230 -13.24 17.27 23.30
N ASP A 231 -12.03 17.67 23.71
CA ASP A 231 -10.77 17.11 23.21
C ASP A 231 -10.67 15.60 23.48
N MET A 232 -10.92 15.17 24.72
CA MET A 232 -10.92 13.75 25.08
C MET A 232 -11.93 12.93 24.26
N ARG A 233 -13.13 13.47 24.02
CA ARG A 233 -14.13 12.83 23.16
C ARG A 233 -13.65 12.74 21.71
N ALA A 234 -13.06 13.80 21.17
CA ALA A 234 -12.57 13.83 19.80
C ALA A 234 -11.45 12.80 19.59
N ARG A 235 -10.50 12.69 20.53
CA ARG A 235 -9.45 11.66 20.51
C ARG A 235 -10.01 10.24 20.62
N ALA A 236 -11.01 10.04 21.48
CA ALA A 236 -11.67 8.74 21.60
C ALA A 236 -12.37 8.33 20.28
N LEU A 237 -13.02 9.28 19.59
CA LEU A 237 -13.59 9.03 18.27
C LEU A 237 -12.51 8.67 17.23
N ALA A 238 -11.37 9.38 17.22
CA ALA A 238 -10.26 9.06 16.34
C ALA A 238 -9.72 7.63 16.58
N ASN A 239 -9.60 7.21 17.85
CA ASN A 239 -9.19 5.85 18.20
C ASN A 239 -10.21 4.79 17.71
N LEU A 240 -11.50 5.07 17.80
CA LEU A 240 -12.55 4.18 17.29
C LEU A 240 -12.50 4.08 15.76
N GLN A 241 -12.35 5.21 15.07
CA GLN A 241 -12.17 5.23 13.60
C GLN A 241 -10.96 4.39 13.17
N PHE A 242 -9.82 4.57 13.85
CA PHE A 242 -8.61 3.78 13.60
C PHE A 242 -8.88 2.28 13.73
N SER A 243 -9.53 1.87 14.82
CA SER A 243 -9.87 0.46 15.07
C SER A 243 -10.84 -0.11 14.03
N TRP A 244 -11.87 0.65 13.64
CA TRP A 244 -12.88 0.19 12.68
C TRP A 244 -12.36 0.12 11.25
N ILE A 245 -11.53 1.08 10.83
CA ILE A 245 -10.86 1.04 9.52
C ILE A 245 -9.98 -0.22 9.43
N LEU A 246 -9.14 -0.46 10.43
CA LEU A 246 -8.31 -1.68 10.48
C LEU A 246 -9.16 -2.95 10.43
N SER A 247 -10.25 -3.01 11.21
CA SER A 247 -11.17 -4.15 11.20
C SER A 247 -11.79 -4.38 9.82
N GLY A 248 -12.23 -3.32 9.14
CA GLY A 248 -12.78 -3.40 7.79
C GLY A 248 -11.77 -3.90 6.75
N ILE A 249 -10.52 -3.46 6.85
CA ILE A 249 -9.43 -3.93 5.98
C ILE A 249 -9.15 -5.41 6.24
N LEU A 250 -9.02 -5.84 7.50
CA LEU A 250 -8.76 -7.24 7.85
C LEU A 250 -9.88 -8.18 7.39
N ILE A 251 -11.14 -7.78 7.56
CA ILE A 251 -12.29 -8.53 7.05
C ILE A 251 -12.21 -8.66 5.52
N SER A 252 -11.96 -7.55 4.82
CA SER A 252 -11.87 -7.53 3.36
C SER A 252 -10.72 -8.39 2.83
N THR A 253 -9.57 -8.32 3.48
CA THR A 253 -8.40 -9.16 3.15
C THR A 253 -8.69 -10.63 3.43
N GLY A 254 -9.29 -10.96 4.58
CA GLY A 254 -9.69 -12.33 4.92
C GLY A 254 -10.67 -12.93 3.91
N LEU A 255 -11.68 -12.16 3.50
CA LEU A 255 -12.62 -12.56 2.44
C LEU A 255 -11.91 -12.78 1.09
N THR A 256 -10.93 -11.95 0.77
CA THR A 256 -10.12 -12.08 -0.45
C THR A 256 -9.28 -13.37 -0.40
N CYS A 257 -8.59 -13.64 0.70
CA CYS A 257 -7.85 -14.89 0.92
C CYS A 257 -8.76 -16.12 0.75
N LEU A 258 -9.96 -16.11 1.35
CA LEU A 258 -10.93 -17.21 1.22
C LEU A 258 -11.40 -17.41 -0.23
N LYS A 259 -11.67 -16.32 -0.96
CA LYS A 259 -12.08 -16.39 -2.38
C LYS A 259 -10.97 -16.99 -3.25
N PHE A 260 -9.73 -16.56 -3.08
CA PHE A 260 -8.60 -17.08 -3.86
C PHE A 260 -8.25 -18.52 -3.48
N SER A 261 -8.31 -18.88 -2.19
CA SER A 261 -8.09 -20.25 -1.73
C SER A 261 -9.10 -21.24 -2.37
N LYS A 262 -10.39 -20.90 -2.38
CA LYS A 262 -11.42 -21.70 -3.06
C LYS A 262 -11.14 -21.88 -4.56
N LYS A 263 -10.75 -20.78 -5.24
CA LYS A 263 -10.44 -20.82 -6.68
C LYS A 263 -9.23 -21.71 -6.98
N CYS A 264 -8.21 -21.69 -6.14
CA CYS A 264 -7.01 -22.49 -6.34
C CYS A 264 -7.24 -23.97 -6.02
N SER A 265 -8.04 -24.28 -5.00
CA SER A 265 -8.46 -25.66 -4.71
C SER A 265 -9.29 -26.27 -5.86
N LEU A 266 -10.23 -25.51 -6.43
CA LEU A 266 -11.00 -25.95 -7.60
C LEU A 266 -10.13 -26.16 -8.84
N GLY A 267 -9.18 -25.26 -9.09
CA GLY A 267 -8.22 -25.39 -10.19
C GLY A 267 -7.35 -26.65 -10.07
N ALA A 268 -6.85 -26.94 -8.86
CA ALA A 268 -6.05 -28.13 -8.60
C ALA A 268 -6.84 -29.43 -8.83
N GLN A 269 -8.09 -29.49 -8.36
CA GLN A 269 -8.98 -30.64 -8.60
C GLN A 269 -9.29 -30.84 -10.09
N SER A 270 -9.47 -29.75 -10.85
CA SER A 270 -9.70 -29.83 -12.30
C SER A 270 -8.49 -30.40 -13.04
N THR A 271 -7.27 -29.97 -12.72
CA THR A 271 -6.06 -30.51 -13.35
C THR A 271 -5.79 -31.96 -12.97
N GLU A 272 -6.10 -32.35 -11.73
CA GLU A 272 -5.98 -33.75 -11.30
C GLU A 272 -6.97 -34.65 -12.06
N TYR A 273 -8.21 -34.19 -12.23
CA TYR A 273 -9.22 -34.90 -13.02
C TYR A 273 -8.83 -35.03 -14.49
N GLU A 274 -8.29 -33.97 -15.09
CA GLU A 274 -7.83 -33.97 -16.49
C GLU A 274 -6.63 -34.92 -16.67
N GLN A 275 -5.69 -34.95 -15.73
CA GLN A 275 -4.57 -35.91 -15.74
C GLN A 275 -5.04 -37.37 -15.61
N LEU A 276 -6.07 -37.64 -14.79
CA LEU A 276 -6.67 -38.97 -14.69
C LEU A 276 -7.37 -39.39 -15.99
N HIS A 277 -8.06 -38.48 -16.67
CA HIS A 277 -8.75 -38.75 -17.94
C HIS A 277 -7.76 -39.02 -19.10
N VAL A 278 -6.66 -38.25 -19.16
CA VAL A 278 -5.57 -38.50 -20.13
C VAL A 278 -4.92 -39.86 -19.87
N LYS A 279 -4.67 -40.22 -18.61
CA LYS A 279 -4.07 -41.51 -18.25
C LYS A 279 -4.99 -42.71 -18.55
N GLY A 280 -6.31 -42.55 -18.38
CA GLY A 280 -7.31 -43.58 -18.73
C GLY A 280 -7.45 -43.83 -20.24
N SER A 281 -7.14 -42.84 -21.08
CA SER A 281 -7.24 -42.94 -22.54
C SER A 281 -6.04 -43.68 -23.18
N HIS A 282 -4.97 -43.95 -22.42
CA HIS A 282 -3.75 -44.62 -22.90
C HIS A 282 -3.65 -46.11 -22.55
N VAL A 283 -4.72 -46.76 -22.08
CA VAL A 283 -4.73 -48.22 -21.88
C VAL A 283 -5.16 -48.90 -23.18
N PRO A 284 -4.26 -49.56 -23.94
CA PRO A 284 -4.68 -50.34 -25.09
C PRO A 284 -5.39 -51.60 -24.57
N VAL A 285 -6.67 -51.75 -24.92
CA VAL A 285 -7.40 -52.99 -24.71
C VAL A 285 -6.85 -54.03 -25.69
N THR A 286 -5.85 -54.81 -25.27
CA THR A 286 -5.40 -56.00 -25.99
C THR A 286 -6.43 -57.10 -25.80
N ILE A 287 -7.32 -57.26 -26.78
CA ILE A 287 -8.19 -58.44 -26.90
C ILE A 287 -7.32 -59.57 -27.46
N ASP A 288 -6.81 -60.42 -26.56
CA ASP A 288 -6.11 -61.65 -26.92
C ASP A 288 -7.11 -62.65 -27.54
N SER A 289 -7.05 -62.82 -28.85
CA SER A 289 -7.83 -63.81 -29.58
C SER A 289 -6.98 -65.05 -29.83
N PHE A 290 -7.34 -66.14 -29.15
CA PHE A 290 -6.80 -67.49 -29.24
C PHE A 290 -6.51 -67.96 -30.67
N LYS A 291 -5.27 -68.39 -30.94
CA LYS A 291 -4.91 -69.23 -32.08
C LYS A 291 -4.58 -70.63 -31.57
N ARG A 292 -5.41 -71.62 -31.95
CA ARG A 292 -5.20 -73.04 -31.67
C ARG A 292 -4.38 -73.65 -32.83
N ALA A 293 -3.34 -74.39 -32.47
CA ALA A 293 -2.40 -75.04 -33.39
C ALA A 293 -2.88 -76.41 -33.86
N ASP A 294 -2.62 -76.67 -35.16
CA ASP A 294 -2.09 -77.90 -35.79
C ASP A 294 -2.94 -79.19 -35.88
N PRO A 295 -2.60 -80.13 -36.80
CA PRO A 295 -1.44 -80.18 -37.72
C PRO A 295 -1.74 -80.18 -39.23
#